data_AF-A0A3C0U6A9-F1
#
_entry.id   AF-A0A3C0U6A9-F1
#
_cell.length_a   1.000
_cell.length_b   1.000
_cell.length_c   1.000
_cell.angle_alpha   90.00
_cell.angle_beta   90.00
_cell.angle_gamma   90.00
#
_symmetry.space_group_name_H-M   'P 1'
#
loop_
_entity.id
_entity.type
_entity.pdbx_description
1 polymer ?
#
loop_
_entity_poly.entity_id
_entity_poly.type
_entity_poly.pdbx_seq_one_letter_code
_entity_poly.pdbx_strand_id
1 'polypeptide(L)' 'QTLVTNNPVPQELVAVNDSFGESGTPAQLMEKYGLNADAIVAAAQKVISRK' A
#
# COMPACT_ATOMS: atom_id res chain seq x y z
N GLN A 1 7.23 9.15 15.80
CA GLN A 1 6.91 10.36 14.99
C GLN A 1 6.89 9.93 13.52
N THR A 2 5.86 10.32 12.77
CA THR A 2 5.59 9.86 11.38
C THR A 2 6.20 10.82 10.34
N LEU A 3 6.72 10.29 9.23
CA LEU A 3 7.49 11.01 8.19
C LEU A 3 6.81 12.31 7.71
N VAL A 4 5.58 12.20 7.19
CA VAL A 4 4.85 13.31 6.55
C VAL A 4 4.49 14.43 7.53
N THR A 5 4.42 14.14 8.83
CA THR A 5 4.15 15.13 9.87
C THR A 5 5.31 16.12 10.05
N ASN A 6 6.55 15.70 9.80
CA ASN A 6 7.75 16.54 9.95
C ASN A 6 8.32 17.01 8.61
N ASN A 7 8.16 16.21 7.56
CA ASN A 7 8.66 16.51 6.22
C ASN A 7 7.60 16.13 5.19
N PRO A 8 6.73 17.06 4.77
CA PRO A 8 5.67 16.79 3.81
C PRO A 8 6.26 16.35 2.47
N VAL A 9 6.17 15.05 2.20
CA VAL A 9 6.59 14.43 0.94
C VAL A 9 5.47 13.54 0.43
N PRO A 10 5.35 13.33 -0.90
CA PRO A 10 4.42 12.36 -1.44
C PRO A 10 4.63 10.98 -0.78
N GLN A 11 3.54 10.37 -0.31
CA GLN A 11 3.52 9.04 0.30
C GLN A 11 2.32 8.26 -0.29
N GLU A 12 2.49 6.96 -0.52
CA GLU A 12 1.40 6.01 -0.80
C GLU A 12 1.35 4.98 0.32
N LEU A 13 0.16 4.43 0.58
CA LEU A 13 -0.08 3.47 1.66
C LEU A 13 -0.56 2.17 1.02
N VAL A 14 0.24 1.11 1.16
CA VAL A 14 -0.10 -0.24 0.68
C VAL A 14 -0.56 -1.06 1.88
N ALA A 15 -1.86 -1.09 2.08
CA ALA A 15 -2.51 -1.77 3.19
C ALA A 15 -3.92 -2.20 2.79
N VAL A 16 -4.54 -3.02 3.65
CA VAL A 16 -5.97 -3.32 3.54
C VAL A 16 -6.75 -2.01 3.71
N ASN A 17 -7.50 -1.62 2.68
CA ASN A 17 -8.24 -0.37 2.66
C ASN A 17 -9.62 -0.55 3.30
N ASP A 18 -9.76 -0.08 4.55
CA ASP A 18 -11.04 0.03 5.27
C ASP A 18 -11.90 -1.25 5.21
N SER A 19 -11.27 -2.39 5.47
CA SER A 19 -11.97 -3.68 5.52
C SER A 19 -11.37 -4.59 6.58
N PHE A 20 -12.21 -5.44 7.16
CA PHE A 20 -11.75 -6.49 8.07
C PHE A 20 -11.03 -7.61 7.32
N GLY A 21 -10.12 -8.29 8.03
CA GLY A 21 -9.48 -9.49 7.52
C GLY A 21 -10.50 -10.60 7.29
N GLU A 22 -10.42 -11.22 6.13
CA GLU A 22 -11.26 -12.36 5.78
C GLU A 22 -10.52 -13.69 5.97
N SER A 23 -11.30 -14.78 6.04
CA SER A 23 -10.75 -16.13 6.06
C SER A 23 -10.39 -16.58 4.65
N GLY A 24 -9.15 -17.01 4.45
CA GLY A 24 -8.64 -17.48 3.17
C GLY A 24 -7.18 -17.90 3.28
N THR A 25 -6.61 -18.46 2.22
CA THR A 25 -5.17 -18.73 2.20
C THR A 25 -4.40 -17.41 2.10
N PRO A 26 -3.19 -17.30 2.69
CA PRO A 26 -2.40 -16.07 2.65
C PRO A 26 -2.20 -15.52 1.24
N ALA A 27 -1.96 -16.38 0.26
CA ALA A 27 -1.75 -15.98 -1.14
C ALA A 27 -2.99 -15.32 -1.76
N GLN A 28 -4.18 -15.88 -1.52
CA GLN A 28 -5.44 -15.31 -2.03
C GLN A 28 -5.77 -13.97 -1.39
N LEU A 29 -5.49 -13.83 -0.09
CA LEU A 29 -5.71 -12.59 0.64
C LEU A 29 -4.74 -11.50 0.18
N MET A 30 -3.46 -11.83 -0.03
CA MET A 30 -2.48 -10.87 -0.55
C MET A 30 -2.86 -10.34 -1.93
N GLU A 31 -3.33 -11.21 -2.82
CA GLU A 31 -3.80 -10.79 -4.15
C GLU A 31 -5.05 -9.90 -4.04
N LYS A 32 -6.05 -10.34 -3.28
CA LYS A 32 -7.33 -9.62 -3.10
C LYS A 32 -7.11 -8.20 -2.56
N TYR A 33 -6.23 -8.04 -1.58
CA TYR A 33 -5.98 -6.75 -0.94
C TYR A 33 -4.88 -5.92 -1.62
N GLY A 34 -4.30 -6.39 -2.73
CA GLY A 34 -3.20 -5.69 -3.39
C GLY A 34 -1.98 -5.55 -2.47
N LEU A 35 -1.69 -6.57 -1.68
CA LEU A 35 -0.53 -6.65 -0.79
C LEU A 35 0.59 -7.51 -1.41
N ASN A 36 0.68 -7.47 -2.73
CA ASN A 36 1.66 -8.22 -3.52
C ASN A 36 2.72 -7.28 -4.12
N ALA A 37 3.73 -7.87 -4.75
CA ALA A 37 4.85 -7.11 -5.33
C ALA A 37 4.39 -6.11 -6.41
N ASP A 38 3.42 -6.50 -7.25
CA ASP A 38 2.93 -5.66 -8.35
C ASP A 38 2.24 -4.40 -7.82
N ALA A 39 1.43 -4.53 -6.77
CA ALA A 39 0.78 -3.40 -6.13
C ALA A 39 1.79 -2.45 -5.45
N ILE A 40 2.85 -2.99 -4.84
CA ILE A 40 3.95 -2.19 -4.28
C ILE A 40 4.66 -1.40 -5.38
N VAL A 41 4.97 -2.04 -6.50
CA VAL A 41 5.63 -1.39 -7.64
C VAL A 41 4.75 -0.27 -8.21
N ALA A 42 3.46 -0.53 -8.40
CA ALA A 42 2.51 0.49 -8.87
C ALA A 42 2.41 1.68 -7.91
N ALA A 43 2.32 1.44 -6.60
CA ALA A 43 2.31 2.49 -5.58
C ALA A 43 3.63 3.29 -5.58
N ALA A 44 4.77 2.61 -5.74
CA ALA A 44 6.09 3.25 -5.81
C ALA A 44 6.21 4.16 -7.05
N GLN A 45 5.76 3.70 -8.22
CA GLN A 45 5.78 4.51 -9.44
C GLN A 45 4.85 5.74 -9.31
N LYS A 46 3.64 5.54 -8.76
CA LYS A 46 2.68 6.62 -8.51
C LYS A 46 3.20 7.68 -7.53
N VAL A 47 3.93 7.28 -6.47
CA VAL A 47 4.51 8.28 -5.55
C VAL A 47 5.64 9.07 -6.19
N ILE A 48 6.46 8.43 -7.02
CA ILE A 48 7.58 9.07 -7.72
C ILE A 48 7.07 10.08 -8.74
N SER A 49 5.99 9.79 -9.47
CA SER A 49 5.43 10.69 -10.48
C SER A 49 4.82 11.99 -9.93
N ARG A 50 4.71 12.12 -8.60
CA ARG A 50 4.18 13.32 -7.90
C ARG A 50 5.30 14.23 -7.35
N LYS A 51 6.56 13.91 -7.64
CA LYS A 51 7.72 14.77 -7.37
C LYS A 51 7.94 15.73 -8.53
#